data_AF-A0A3D8MFH3-F1
#
_entry.id   AF-A0A3D8MFH3-F1
#
_cell.length_a   1.000
_cell.length_b   1.000
_cell.length_c   1.000
_cell.angle_alpha   90.00
_cell.angle_beta   90.00
_cell.angle_gamma   90.00
#
_symmetry.space_group_name_H-M   'P 1'
#
loop_
_entity.id
_entity.type
_entity.pdbx_description
1 polymer ?
#
loop_
_entity_poly.entity_id
_entity_poly.type
_entity_poly.pdbx_seq_one_letter_code
_entity_poly.pdbx_strand_id
1 'polypeptide(L)'
;MVRSLHPADARFYWFILCLSLMQIIMKSHFNSRLASTPPMGWNSWDGFSVTINEQEMRENAKFIAEHLKPFGWEYVVLDLGWYAPGADRYNYKQDDIPVVIDEFGRFLPCPEKFPSSANGQGLKPLADYVHSLGLKFGLHIMRGIPLQAVKQKTPVKGTRVTADQIAYDRENCPWFNSMQTLNFALPQAQAYYDSIFELYAQWGVDYIKADDVNAWHEVHNSDGSPTGTGSPYRVDDIEGIASAIKSCGRDMLLSLSPGGPETTLINHLRNHANLWRISADFWDEWGSLKKQMQRCAIWAPFAISGHWPDADMLPIGFMPRGESGEANRHSNFNEAELHTLMTLWCICRSPLMIGGDLPRSRAEILPLLTNSDAISVNQHSTNNHRLFSQSGGEFWFAQSTLTDAAYVAILNTNDIQHTFTFEFSALPGKLRQSAQDVWQRYSVSADNQHVSVTLGAHDSVLLKLA
;
A
#
# COMPACT_ATOMS: atom_id res chain seq x y z
N MET A 1 1.57 -11.02 -65.62
CA MET A 1 1.89 -9.58 -65.51
C MET A 1 2.01 -9.25 -64.03
N VAL A 2 3.17 -9.55 -63.43
CA VAL A 2 3.43 -9.32 -62.00
C VAL A 2 3.84 -7.86 -61.86
N ARG A 3 2.97 -7.01 -61.33
CA ARG A 3 3.32 -5.61 -61.02
C ARG A 3 4.27 -5.62 -59.82
N SER A 4 5.51 -5.19 -60.03
CA SER A 4 6.45 -4.95 -58.94
C SER A 4 5.97 -3.74 -58.14
N LEU A 5 5.75 -3.92 -56.84
CA LEU A 5 5.50 -2.83 -55.91
C LEU A 5 6.76 -1.95 -55.81
N HIS A 6 6.57 -0.63 -55.84
CA HIS A 6 7.65 0.34 -55.77
C HIS A 6 8.26 0.31 -54.36
N PRO A 7 9.60 0.37 -54.20
CA PRO A 7 10.26 0.29 -52.88
C PRO A 7 9.87 1.38 -51.87
N ALA A 8 9.22 2.47 -52.31
CA ALA A 8 8.66 3.50 -51.43
C ALA A 8 7.37 3.03 -50.73
N ASP A 9 6.53 2.25 -51.41
CA ASP A 9 5.27 1.73 -50.86
C ASP A 9 5.54 0.70 -49.77
N ALA A 10 6.54 -0.17 -49.99
CA ALA A 10 6.97 -1.16 -48.99
C ALA A 10 7.43 -0.49 -47.68
N ARG A 11 8.15 0.64 -47.74
CA ARG A 11 8.59 1.36 -46.52
C ARG A 11 7.41 2.00 -45.77
N PHE A 12 6.39 2.47 -46.49
CA PHE A 12 5.19 3.04 -45.88
C PHE A 12 4.33 1.97 -45.19
N TYR A 13 4.17 0.79 -45.81
CA TYR A 13 3.49 -0.34 -45.18
C TYR A 13 4.24 -0.90 -43.98
N TRP A 14 5.58 -0.97 -44.01
CA TRP A 14 6.38 -1.34 -42.84
C TRP A 14 6.30 -0.32 -41.70
N PHE A 15 6.23 0.98 -42.02
CA PHE A 15 6.07 2.04 -41.01
C PHE A 15 4.69 2.00 -40.32
N ILE A 16 3.62 1.74 -41.09
CA ILE A 16 2.26 1.56 -40.56
C ILE A 16 2.12 0.26 -39.76
N LEU A 17 2.77 -0.84 -40.20
CA LEU A 17 2.78 -2.10 -39.44
C LEU A 17 3.57 -1.98 -38.13
N CYS A 18 4.66 -1.21 -38.12
CA CYS A 18 5.41 -0.93 -36.89
C CYS A 18 4.65 -0.01 -35.91
N LEU A 19 3.88 0.96 -36.41
CA LEU A 19 3.00 1.81 -35.58
C LEU A 19 1.81 1.03 -35.03
N SER A 20 1.22 0.11 -35.80
CA SER A 20 0.14 -0.75 -35.31
C SER A 20 0.65 -1.85 -34.35
N LEU A 21 1.86 -2.41 -34.57
CA LEU A 21 2.49 -3.29 -33.59
C LEU A 21 2.95 -2.56 -32.31
N MET A 22 3.38 -1.30 -32.38
CA MET A 22 3.66 -0.50 -31.16
C MET A 22 2.39 -0.16 -30.37
N GLN A 23 1.25 0.04 -31.03
CA GLN A 23 -0.04 0.19 -30.35
C GLN A 23 -0.56 -1.14 -29.76
N ILE A 24 -0.25 -2.28 -30.39
CA ILE A 24 -0.61 -3.61 -29.89
C ILE A 24 0.28 -4.07 -28.71
N ILE A 25 1.42 -3.41 -28.46
CA ILE A 25 2.33 -3.69 -27.33
C ILE A 25 2.43 -2.50 -26.37
N MET A 26 1.44 -1.60 -26.34
CA MET A 26 1.13 -0.87 -25.11
C MET A 26 0.12 -1.70 -24.33
N LYS A 27 0.58 -2.74 -23.63
CA LYS A 27 -0.19 -3.26 -22.49
C LYS A 27 -0.37 -2.07 -21.56
N SER A 28 -1.56 -1.46 -21.54
CA SER A 28 -1.85 -0.38 -20.62
C SER A 28 -1.78 -0.95 -19.22
N HIS A 29 -0.81 -0.52 -18.43
CA HIS A 29 -0.75 -0.89 -17.02
C HIS A 29 -2.04 -0.46 -16.29
N PHE A 30 -2.39 -1.18 -15.22
CA PHE A 30 -3.66 -1.00 -14.53
C PHE A 30 -3.82 0.42 -13.97
N ASN A 31 -4.78 1.18 -14.51
CA ASN A 31 -5.21 2.48 -13.98
C ASN A 31 -4.06 3.38 -13.50
N SER A 32 -2.95 3.46 -14.24
CA SER A 32 -1.71 4.11 -13.81
C SER A 32 -1.91 5.59 -13.40
N ARG A 33 -2.90 6.26 -14.01
CA ARG A 33 -3.28 7.64 -13.68
C ARG A 33 -3.73 7.84 -12.23
N LEU A 34 -4.29 6.82 -11.58
CA LEU A 34 -4.84 6.91 -10.22
C LEU A 34 -3.76 6.99 -9.14
N ALA A 35 -2.55 6.54 -9.46
CA ALA A 35 -1.40 6.50 -8.54
C ALA A 35 -0.15 7.08 -9.22
N SER A 36 -0.28 8.23 -9.87
CA SER A 36 0.85 8.86 -10.60
C SER A 36 2.06 9.13 -9.70
N THR A 37 1.83 9.32 -8.40
CA THR A 37 2.78 9.28 -7.28
C THR A 37 2.35 8.22 -6.25
N PRO A 38 3.23 7.79 -5.33
CA PRO A 38 2.85 6.85 -4.28
C PRO A 38 1.67 7.41 -3.46
N PRO A 39 0.60 6.62 -3.24
CA PRO A 39 -0.54 7.06 -2.45
C PRO A 39 -0.14 7.49 -1.02
N MET A 40 -0.76 8.56 -0.53
CA MET A 40 -0.59 9.06 0.83
C MET A 40 -1.93 9.11 1.56
N GLY A 41 -2.01 8.57 2.76
CA GLY A 41 -3.24 8.54 3.53
C GLY A 41 -3.10 7.91 4.90
N TRP A 42 -4.20 7.35 5.37
CA TRP A 42 -4.35 6.73 6.66
C TRP A 42 -5.16 5.44 6.53
N ASN A 43 -4.83 4.45 7.34
CA ASN A 43 -5.49 3.16 7.42
C ASN A 43 -5.77 2.80 8.87
N SER A 44 -6.93 2.22 9.16
CA SER A 44 -7.36 1.95 10.53
C SER A 44 -6.65 0.78 11.24
N TRP A 45 -5.89 -0.07 10.55
CA TRP A 45 -5.43 -1.35 11.09
C TRP A 45 -4.56 -1.25 12.34
N ASP A 46 -3.46 -0.49 12.30
CA ASP A 46 -2.49 -0.49 13.40
C ASP A 46 -3.09 0.08 14.69
N GLY A 47 -3.92 1.11 14.58
CA GLY A 47 -4.54 1.75 15.74
C GLY A 47 -5.73 0.97 16.28
N PHE A 48 -6.51 0.34 15.40
CA PHE A 48 -7.87 -0.08 15.73
C PHE A 48 -8.20 -1.53 15.41
N SER A 49 -7.31 -2.25 14.69
CA SER A 49 -7.55 -3.61 14.19
C SER A 49 -8.95 -3.71 13.57
N VAL A 50 -9.70 -4.77 13.89
CA VAL A 50 -11.05 -5.01 13.38
C VAL A 50 -12.16 -4.24 14.08
N THR A 51 -11.87 -3.34 15.02
CA THR A 51 -12.88 -2.79 15.94
C THR A 51 -13.30 -1.35 15.63
N ILE A 52 -12.75 -0.72 14.60
CA ILE A 52 -12.97 0.71 14.34
C ILE A 52 -14.45 1.02 14.10
N ASN A 53 -14.90 2.18 14.56
CA ASN A 53 -16.26 2.66 14.34
C ASN A 53 -16.32 3.94 13.47
N GLU A 54 -17.53 4.31 13.07
CA GLU A 54 -17.78 5.45 12.20
C GLU A 54 -17.32 6.79 12.76
N GLN A 55 -17.46 7.01 14.07
CA GLN A 55 -17.01 8.25 14.70
C GLN A 55 -15.49 8.38 14.60
N GLU A 56 -14.75 7.31 14.94
CA GLU A 56 -13.28 7.27 14.86
C GLU A 56 -12.80 7.49 13.42
N MET A 57 -13.49 6.91 12.42
CA MET A 57 -13.21 7.16 11.00
C MET A 57 -13.40 8.64 10.63
N ARG A 58 -14.50 9.26 11.07
CA ARG A 58 -14.81 10.67 10.79
C ARG A 58 -13.79 11.61 11.44
N GLU A 59 -13.38 11.32 12.66
CA GLU A 59 -12.39 12.12 13.40
C GLU A 59 -11.00 12.06 12.74
N ASN A 60 -10.55 10.87 12.32
CA ASN A 60 -9.29 10.74 11.56
C ASN A 60 -9.36 11.42 10.20
N ALA A 61 -10.47 11.27 9.47
CA ALA A 61 -10.68 11.98 8.20
C ALA A 61 -10.63 13.50 8.37
N LYS A 62 -11.31 14.03 9.40
CA LYS A 62 -11.29 15.46 9.72
C LYS A 62 -9.87 15.93 10.04
N PHE A 63 -9.13 15.20 10.87
CA PHE A 63 -7.75 15.53 11.21
C PHE A 63 -6.86 15.61 9.96
N ILE A 64 -6.96 14.64 9.06
CA ILE A 64 -6.21 14.64 7.80
C ILE A 64 -6.57 15.88 6.98
N ALA A 65 -7.86 16.18 6.83
CA ALA A 65 -8.32 17.34 6.07
C ALA A 65 -7.77 18.67 6.62
N GLU A 66 -7.71 18.81 7.95
CA GLU A 66 -7.29 20.04 8.64
C GLU A 66 -5.76 20.20 8.69
N HIS A 67 -5.01 19.10 8.83
CA HIS A 67 -3.58 19.16 9.16
C HIS A 67 -2.65 18.59 8.10
N LEU A 68 -3.08 17.58 7.34
CA LEU A 68 -2.20 16.77 6.50
C LEU A 68 -2.51 16.94 5.01
N LYS A 69 -3.76 17.19 4.63
CA LYS A 69 -4.17 17.37 3.23
C LYS A 69 -3.34 18.41 2.45
N PRO A 70 -2.93 19.56 3.01
CA PRO A 70 -2.05 20.49 2.30
C PRO A 70 -0.70 19.90 1.86
N PHE A 71 -0.27 18.79 2.48
CA PHE A 71 0.98 18.09 2.19
C PHE A 71 0.78 16.83 1.32
N GLY A 72 -0.44 16.60 0.81
CA GLY A 72 -0.75 15.52 -0.14
C GLY A 72 -1.45 14.29 0.44
N TRP A 73 -1.66 14.24 1.75
CA TRP A 73 -2.37 13.12 2.40
C TRP A 73 -3.87 13.17 2.05
N GLU A 74 -4.39 12.15 1.38
CA GLU A 74 -5.75 12.19 0.83
C GLU A 74 -6.60 10.93 1.05
N TYR A 75 -6.03 9.76 1.30
CA TYR A 75 -6.81 8.53 1.46
C TYR A 75 -7.18 8.25 2.93
N VAL A 76 -8.43 7.83 3.14
CA VAL A 76 -8.95 7.36 4.44
C VAL A 76 -9.47 5.93 4.25
N VAL A 77 -8.70 4.94 4.66
CA VAL A 77 -8.93 3.52 4.37
C VAL A 77 -9.53 2.80 5.59
N LEU A 78 -10.73 2.28 5.43
CA LEU A 78 -11.39 1.41 6.41
C LEU A 78 -10.89 -0.03 6.24
N ASP A 79 -10.11 -0.51 7.21
CA ASP A 79 -9.50 -1.84 7.17
C ASP A 79 -10.44 -2.96 7.67
N LEU A 80 -9.91 -4.18 7.78
CA LEU A 80 -10.65 -5.44 8.02
C LEU A 80 -11.71 -5.35 9.13
N GLY A 81 -12.80 -6.11 8.96
CA GLY A 81 -13.79 -6.34 10.03
C GLY A 81 -14.93 -5.34 10.10
N TRP A 82 -15.04 -4.40 9.16
CA TRP A 82 -16.17 -3.45 9.07
C TRP A 82 -17.55 -4.12 8.96
N TYR A 83 -17.60 -5.36 8.46
CA TYR A 83 -18.79 -6.20 8.31
C TYR A 83 -19.07 -7.15 9.48
N ALA A 84 -18.17 -7.26 10.47
CA ALA A 84 -18.23 -8.31 11.49
C ALA A 84 -18.70 -7.77 12.85
N PRO A 85 -19.95 -8.04 13.28
CA PRO A 85 -20.43 -7.64 14.60
C PRO A 85 -19.70 -8.43 15.70
N GLY A 86 -19.33 -7.74 16.78
CA GLY A 86 -18.66 -8.35 17.93
C GLY A 86 -17.23 -8.87 17.66
N ALA A 87 -16.68 -8.63 16.46
CA ALA A 87 -15.31 -8.99 16.16
C ALA A 87 -14.32 -8.08 16.90
N ASP A 88 -13.28 -8.69 17.48
CA ASP A 88 -12.19 -8.01 18.15
C ASP A 88 -10.83 -8.61 17.76
N ARG A 89 -9.75 -8.03 18.30
CA ARG A 89 -8.36 -8.47 18.01
C ARG A 89 -8.06 -9.91 18.43
N TYR A 90 -8.94 -10.57 19.18
CA TYR A 90 -8.75 -11.93 19.71
C TYR A 90 -9.60 -12.96 18.97
N ASN A 91 -10.81 -12.60 18.54
CA ASN A 91 -11.76 -13.57 17.99
C ASN A 91 -11.87 -13.55 16.45
N TYR A 92 -11.39 -12.52 15.76
CA TYR A 92 -11.65 -12.38 14.32
C TYR A 92 -11.04 -13.48 13.45
N LYS A 93 -10.02 -14.18 13.97
CA LYS A 93 -9.36 -15.32 13.33
C LYS A 93 -10.05 -16.66 13.61
N GLN A 94 -11.10 -16.68 14.44
CA GLN A 94 -11.87 -17.89 14.69
C GLN A 94 -12.65 -18.32 13.44
N ASP A 95 -13.03 -19.59 13.41
CA ASP A 95 -13.79 -20.16 12.30
C ASP A 95 -15.20 -19.58 12.28
N ASP A 96 -15.66 -19.18 11.09
CA ASP A 96 -17.06 -18.80 10.85
C ASP A 96 -17.59 -17.71 11.79
N ILE A 97 -16.82 -16.63 11.99
CA ILE A 97 -17.30 -15.51 12.79
C ILE A 97 -18.57 -14.92 12.17
N PRO A 98 -19.51 -14.40 12.98
CA PRO A 98 -20.68 -13.71 12.45
C PRO A 98 -20.29 -12.54 11.54
N VAL A 99 -20.96 -12.44 10.40
CA VAL A 99 -20.79 -11.35 9.43
C VAL A 99 -22.12 -10.83 8.93
N VAL A 100 -22.19 -9.54 8.60
CA VAL A 100 -23.36 -8.96 7.93
C VAL A 100 -23.18 -9.11 6.43
N ILE A 101 -24.10 -9.81 5.79
CA ILE A 101 -24.18 -9.97 4.33
C ILE A 101 -25.57 -9.57 3.84
N ASP A 102 -25.66 -9.13 2.60
CA ASP A 102 -26.94 -8.93 1.91
C ASP A 102 -27.49 -10.23 1.32
N GLU A 103 -28.64 -10.14 0.65
CA GLU A 103 -29.31 -11.29 0.03
C GLU A 103 -28.49 -11.96 -1.08
N PHE A 104 -27.47 -11.30 -1.61
CA PHE A 104 -26.56 -11.82 -2.64
C PHE A 104 -25.24 -12.33 -2.06
N GLY A 105 -25.13 -12.41 -0.74
CA GLY A 105 -23.93 -12.88 -0.06
C GLY A 105 -22.78 -11.88 -0.09
N ARG A 106 -23.04 -10.58 -0.35
CA ARG A 106 -22.03 -9.51 -0.33
C ARG A 106 -21.94 -8.91 1.07
N PHE A 107 -20.74 -8.61 1.55
CA PHE A 107 -20.58 -7.97 2.86
C PHE A 107 -21.26 -6.60 2.93
N LEU A 108 -21.94 -6.36 4.05
CA LEU A 108 -22.50 -5.06 4.42
C LEU A 108 -21.83 -4.56 5.71
N PRO A 109 -21.70 -3.23 5.89
CA PRO A 109 -21.19 -2.68 7.15
C PRO A 109 -22.09 -3.02 8.33
N CYS A 110 -21.47 -3.41 9.44
CA CYS A 110 -22.14 -3.65 10.71
C CYS A 110 -22.79 -2.34 11.21
N PRO A 111 -24.12 -2.25 11.34
CA PRO A 111 -24.78 -1.00 11.75
C PRO A 111 -24.43 -0.55 13.17
N GLU A 112 -24.02 -1.47 14.05
CA GLU A 112 -23.56 -1.11 15.40
C GLU A 112 -22.24 -0.32 15.36
N LYS A 113 -21.35 -0.65 14.42
CA LYS A 113 -20.09 0.05 14.20
C LYS A 113 -20.26 1.27 13.29
N PHE A 114 -21.19 1.18 12.34
CA PHE A 114 -21.47 2.19 11.33
C PHE A 114 -22.96 2.54 11.28
N PRO A 115 -23.49 3.32 12.25
CA PRO A 115 -24.92 3.60 12.34
C PRO A 115 -25.51 4.26 11.09
N SER A 116 -24.71 5.04 10.33
CA SER A 116 -25.19 5.66 9.10
C SER A 116 -25.50 4.67 7.98
N SER A 117 -25.01 3.43 8.09
CA SER A 117 -25.24 2.38 7.10
C SER A 117 -26.63 1.76 7.11
N ALA A 118 -27.39 2.03 8.19
CA ALA A 118 -28.73 1.54 8.38
C ALA A 118 -29.66 1.87 7.19
N ASN A 119 -30.73 1.09 7.05
CA ASN A 119 -31.74 1.26 6.00
C ASN A 119 -31.18 1.13 4.57
N GLY A 120 -30.18 0.27 4.38
CA GLY A 120 -29.63 -0.06 3.05
C GLY A 120 -28.70 1.00 2.47
N GLN A 121 -28.24 1.97 3.28
CA GLN A 121 -27.32 3.01 2.80
C GLN A 121 -25.87 2.52 2.65
N GLY A 122 -25.52 1.44 3.36
CA GLY A 122 -24.17 0.88 3.34
C GLY A 122 -23.11 1.92 3.73
N LEU A 123 -21.96 1.95 3.06
CA LEU A 123 -20.88 2.89 3.41
C LEU A 123 -21.01 4.26 2.72
N LYS A 124 -22.04 4.48 1.88
CA LYS A 124 -22.19 5.73 1.13
C LYS A 124 -22.18 6.98 2.02
N PRO A 125 -22.89 7.05 3.15
CA PRO A 125 -22.89 8.27 3.98
C PRO A 125 -21.52 8.56 4.64
N LEU A 126 -20.71 7.53 4.89
CA LEU A 126 -19.35 7.71 5.39
C LEU A 126 -18.42 8.18 4.28
N ALA A 127 -18.50 7.56 3.09
CA ALA A 127 -17.73 7.97 1.93
C ALA A 127 -18.07 9.40 1.50
N ASP A 128 -19.35 9.78 1.42
CA ASP A 128 -19.80 11.13 1.10
C ASP A 128 -19.23 12.16 2.10
N TYR A 129 -19.13 11.81 3.39
CA TYR A 129 -18.48 12.67 4.38
C TYR A 129 -16.99 12.85 4.11
N VAL A 130 -16.27 11.75 3.86
CA VAL A 130 -14.84 11.81 3.50
C VAL A 130 -14.62 12.66 2.24
N HIS A 131 -15.46 12.48 1.22
CA HIS A 131 -15.45 13.29 0.00
C HIS A 131 -15.79 14.76 0.25
N SER A 132 -16.69 15.07 1.19
CA SER A 132 -17.03 16.46 1.54
C SER A 132 -15.85 17.24 2.14
N LEU A 133 -14.89 16.52 2.73
CA LEU A 133 -13.61 17.08 3.19
C LEU A 133 -12.57 17.21 2.05
N GLY A 134 -12.94 16.78 0.84
CA GLY A 134 -12.07 16.65 -0.33
C GLY A 134 -10.95 15.62 -0.13
N LEU A 135 -11.25 14.55 0.62
CA LEU A 135 -10.43 13.35 0.76
C LEU A 135 -11.03 12.21 -0.07
N LYS A 136 -10.37 11.06 -0.12
CA LYS A 136 -10.78 9.85 -0.83
C LYS A 136 -11.03 8.70 0.15
N PHE A 137 -12.08 7.92 -0.10
CA PHE A 137 -12.48 6.83 0.78
C PHE A 137 -11.96 5.48 0.27
N GLY A 138 -11.30 4.73 1.16
CA GLY A 138 -10.78 3.40 0.86
C GLY A 138 -11.44 2.31 1.69
N LEU A 139 -11.42 1.08 1.17
CA LEU A 139 -12.02 -0.07 1.80
C LEU A 139 -11.12 -1.31 1.68
N HIS A 140 -10.96 -2.03 2.77
CA HIS A 140 -10.36 -3.36 2.79
C HIS A 140 -11.38 -4.43 2.40
N ILE A 141 -10.93 -5.43 1.63
CA ILE A 141 -11.68 -6.64 1.33
C ILE A 141 -10.82 -7.88 1.56
N MET A 142 -11.46 -8.94 2.04
CA MET A 142 -10.89 -10.29 1.96
C MET A 142 -11.18 -10.90 0.58
N ARG A 143 -10.21 -11.64 0.05
CA ARG A 143 -10.41 -12.51 -1.10
C ARG A 143 -11.55 -13.52 -0.88
N GLY A 144 -12.27 -13.82 -1.97
CA GLY A 144 -13.21 -14.92 -2.05
C GLY A 144 -14.64 -14.52 -1.69
N ILE A 145 -15.37 -15.46 -1.10
CA ILE A 145 -16.79 -15.34 -0.75
C ILE A 145 -17.01 -15.70 0.73
N PRO A 146 -17.92 -15.03 1.48
CA PRO A 146 -18.13 -15.34 2.88
C PRO A 146 -18.58 -16.78 3.09
N LEU A 147 -18.01 -17.47 4.08
CA LEU A 147 -18.41 -18.83 4.44
C LEU A 147 -19.90 -18.90 4.81
N GLN A 148 -20.41 -17.85 5.46
CA GLN A 148 -21.83 -17.68 5.76
C GLN A 148 -22.70 -17.69 4.49
N ALA A 149 -22.27 -17.00 3.42
CA ALA A 149 -22.99 -16.94 2.15
C ALA A 149 -23.07 -18.31 1.47
N VAL A 150 -21.99 -19.09 1.54
CA VAL A 150 -21.91 -20.48 1.07
C VAL A 150 -22.87 -21.38 1.83
N LYS A 151 -22.83 -21.35 3.17
CA LYS A 151 -23.72 -22.17 4.02
C LYS A 151 -25.20 -21.86 3.79
N GLN A 152 -25.51 -20.59 3.59
CA GLN A 152 -26.88 -20.12 3.34
C GLN A 152 -27.31 -20.28 1.88
N LYS A 153 -26.40 -20.66 0.97
CA LYS A 153 -26.65 -20.79 -0.48
C LYS A 153 -27.28 -19.52 -1.07
N THR A 154 -26.77 -18.37 -0.65
CA THR A 154 -27.24 -17.08 -1.17
C THR A 154 -27.13 -17.03 -2.70
N PRO A 155 -28.11 -16.44 -3.41
CA PRO A 155 -28.03 -16.26 -4.86
C PRO A 155 -26.83 -15.41 -5.28
N VAL A 156 -26.16 -15.78 -6.37
CA VAL A 156 -25.16 -14.90 -7.00
C VAL A 156 -25.89 -13.94 -7.94
N LYS A 157 -25.84 -12.64 -7.63
CA LYS A 157 -26.58 -11.58 -8.34
C LYS A 157 -26.38 -11.69 -9.86
N GLY A 158 -27.49 -11.63 -10.61
CA GLY A 158 -27.47 -11.69 -12.08
C GLY A 158 -27.27 -13.09 -12.67
N THR A 159 -27.27 -14.15 -11.85
CA THR A 159 -27.08 -15.52 -12.30
C THR A 159 -28.20 -16.45 -11.81
N ARG A 160 -28.12 -17.75 -12.15
CA ARG A 160 -29.02 -18.80 -11.67
C ARG A 160 -28.37 -19.73 -10.63
N VAL A 161 -27.15 -19.43 -10.21
CA VAL A 161 -26.38 -20.26 -9.28
C VAL A 161 -26.34 -19.63 -7.89
N THR A 162 -25.98 -20.45 -6.91
CA THR A 162 -25.82 -20.04 -5.50
C THR A 162 -24.35 -20.05 -5.10
N ALA A 163 -24.04 -19.38 -3.99
CA ALA A 163 -22.68 -19.25 -3.44
C ALA A 163 -21.94 -20.59 -3.30
N ASP A 164 -22.62 -21.66 -2.86
CA ASP A 164 -22.05 -23.00 -2.71
C ASP A 164 -21.68 -23.69 -4.03
N GLN A 165 -22.18 -23.19 -5.15
CA GLN A 165 -21.89 -23.74 -6.48
C GLN A 165 -20.68 -23.08 -7.14
N ILE A 166 -20.23 -21.93 -6.61
CA ILE A 166 -19.10 -21.16 -7.15
C ILE A 166 -17.90 -21.10 -6.20
N ALA A 167 -17.92 -21.87 -5.12
CA ALA A 167 -16.87 -21.89 -4.10
C ALA A 167 -16.33 -23.31 -3.86
N TYR A 168 -15.12 -23.41 -3.32
CA TYR A 168 -14.56 -24.67 -2.85
C TYR A 168 -13.73 -24.48 -1.56
N ASP A 169 -13.54 -25.56 -0.81
CA ASP A 169 -12.98 -25.57 0.54
C ASP A 169 -11.46 -25.79 0.61
N ARG A 170 -10.78 -25.63 -0.53
CA ARG A 170 -9.31 -25.67 -0.62
C ARG A 170 -8.80 -24.27 -0.85
N GLU A 171 -7.49 -24.09 -0.62
CA GLU A 171 -6.82 -22.83 -0.91
C GLU A 171 -7.37 -21.62 -0.14
N ASN A 172 -8.09 -21.85 0.97
CA ASN A 172 -8.63 -20.80 1.82
C ASN A 172 -7.51 -19.96 2.46
N CYS A 173 -7.90 -18.77 2.93
CA CYS A 173 -7.01 -17.92 3.69
C CYS A 173 -6.46 -18.67 4.92
N PRO A 174 -5.13 -18.68 5.16
CA PRO A 174 -4.56 -19.42 6.28
C PRO A 174 -4.77 -18.78 7.65
N TRP A 175 -5.21 -17.52 7.70
CA TRP A 175 -5.32 -16.73 8.94
C TRP A 175 -6.71 -16.14 9.18
N PHE A 176 -7.63 -16.18 8.19
CA PHE A 176 -9.00 -15.69 8.32
C PHE A 176 -10.01 -16.73 7.83
N ASN A 177 -10.62 -17.44 8.77
CA ASN A 177 -11.38 -18.67 8.52
C ASN A 177 -12.87 -18.43 8.24
N SER A 178 -13.23 -17.23 7.77
CA SER A 178 -14.63 -16.85 7.48
C SER A 178 -14.89 -16.60 5.99
N MET A 179 -13.95 -17.00 5.13
CA MET A 179 -14.03 -16.91 3.67
C MET A 179 -13.81 -18.29 3.03
N GLN A 180 -14.35 -18.49 1.83
CA GLN A 180 -14.01 -19.59 0.94
C GLN A 180 -13.47 -19.09 -0.40
N THR A 181 -12.65 -19.92 -1.04
CA THR A 181 -12.10 -19.63 -2.37
C THR A 181 -13.17 -19.71 -3.46
N LEU A 182 -13.17 -18.73 -4.37
CA LEU A 182 -14.00 -18.71 -5.56
C LEU A 182 -13.45 -19.64 -6.66
N ASN A 183 -14.35 -20.28 -7.40
CA ASN A 183 -14.00 -21.15 -8.52
C ASN A 183 -14.06 -20.38 -9.86
N PHE A 184 -12.94 -19.81 -10.28
CA PHE A 184 -12.83 -19.08 -11.55
C PHE A 184 -12.94 -19.94 -12.82
N ALA A 185 -13.03 -21.26 -12.71
CA ALA A 185 -13.46 -22.09 -13.84
C ALA A 185 -14.93 -21.85 -14.23
N LEU A 186 -15.70 -21.21 -13.35
CA LEU A 186 -17.09 -20.84 -13.57
C LEU A 186 -17.19 -19.31 -13.79
N PRO A 187 -17.79 -18.84 -14.90
CA PRO A 187 -17.94 -17.40 -15.15
C PRO A 187 -18.77 -16.67 -14.07
N GLN A 188 -19.57 -17.41 -13.29
CA GLN A 188 -20.36 -16.87 -12.19
C GLN A 188 -19.50 -16.42 -11.00
N ALA A 189 -18.27 -16.93 -10.86
CA ALA A 189 -17.32 -16.39 -9.89
C ALA A 189 -16.93 -14.94 -10.22
N GLN A 190 -16.68 -14.64 -11.51
CA GLN A 190 -16.48 -13.26 -11.95
C GLN A 190 -17.72 -12.39 -11.71
N ALA A 191 -18.92 -12.90 -12.04
CA ALA A 191 -20.16 -12.18 -11.80
C ALA A 191 -20.37 -11.83 -10.31
N TYR A 192 -19.91 -12.67 -9.38
CA TYR A 192 -19.93 -12.37 -7.96
C TYR A 192 -19.02 -11.18 -7.63
N TYR A 193 -17.76 -11.16 -8.08
CA TYR A 193 -16.91 -9.97 -7.91
C TYR A 193 -17.47 -8.73 -8.59
N ASP A 194 -17.98 -8.83 -9.83
CA ASP A 194 -18.60 -7.70 -10.52
C ASP A 194 -19.74 -7.08 -9.68
N SER A 195 -20.55 -7.93 -9.04
CA SER A 195 -21.64 -7.49 -8.16
C SER A 195 -21.17 -6.81 -6.86
N ILE A 196 -19.99 -7.18 -6.36
CA ILE A 196 -19.34 -6.57 -5.20
C ILE A 196 -18.84 -5.17 -5.57
N PHE A 197 -18.13 -5.04 -6.69
CA PHE A 197 -17.59 -3.74 -7.10
C PHE A 197 -18.66 -2.79 -7.63
N GLU A 198 -19.78 -3.30 -8.16
CA GLU A 198 -20.99 -2.49 -8.39
C GLU A 198 -21.50 -1.86 -7.09
N LEU A 199 -21.54 -2.61 -5.98
CA LEU A 199 -21.95 -2.10 -4.67
C LEU A 199 -20.98 -1.04 -4.14
N TYR A 200 -19.67 -1.30 -4.25
CA TYR A 200 -18.65 -0.35 -3.80
C TYR A 200 -18.64 0.93 -4.64
N ALA A 201 -18.96 0.83 -5.93
CA ALA A 201 -19.14 1.99 -6.79
C ALA A 201 -20.34 2.84 -6.35
N GLN A 202 -21.46 2.21 -5.96
CA GLN A 202 -22.64 2.91 -5.40
C GLN A 202 -22.33 3.62 -4.09
N TRP A 203 -21.43 3.06 -3.27
CA TRP A 203 -20.96 3.71 -2.04
C TRP A 203 -19.93 4.80 -2.27
N GLY A 204 -19.35 4.92 -3.46
CA GLY A 204 -18.34 5.93 -3.75
C GLY A 204 -16.93 5.55 -3.27
N VAL A 205 -16.58 4.27 -3.18
CA VAL A 205 -15.20 3.84 -2.82
C VAL A 205 -14.20 4.28 -3.91
N ASP A 206 -13.03 4.79 -3.51
CA ASP A 206 -11.94 5.25 -4.39
C ASP A 206 -10.71 4.33 -4.34
N TYR A 207 -10.57 3.52 -3.29
CA TYR A 207 -9.38 2.73 -3.00
C TYR A 207 -9.76 1.37 -2.42
N ILE A 208 -9.12 0.31 -2.88
CA ILE A 208 -9.37 -1.06 -2.46
C ILE A 208 -8.06 -1.67 -1.97
N LYS A 209 -8.03 -2.13 -0.72
CA LYS A 209 -6.98 -3.02 -0.20
C LYS A 209 -7.51 -4.45 -0.23
N ALA A 210 -7.10 -5.23 -1.21
CA ALA A 210 -7.46 -6.64 -1.33
C ALA A 210 -6.45 -7.50 -0.57
N ASP A 211 -6.95 -8.33 0.33
CA ASP A 211 -6.15 -9.14 1.25
C ASP A 211 -6.31 -10.64 0.98
N ASP A 212 -5.35 -11.45 1.43
CA ASP A 212 -5.18 -12.88 1.07
C ASP A 212 -5.00 -13.13 -0.44
N VAL A 213 -4.62 -12.11 -1.22
CA VAL A 213 -4.42 -12.23 -2.67
C VAL A 213 -2.96 -12.30 -3.07
N ASN A 214 -2.07 -11.67 -2.30
CA ASN A 214 -0.65 -11.57 -2.64
C ASN A 214 0.18 -12.58 -1.83
N ALA A 215 1.34 -12.94 -2.37
CA ALA A 215 2.15 -14.02 -1.83
C ALA A 215 2.98 -13.57 -0.63
N TRP A 216 3.10 -14.45 0.36
CA TRP A 216 4.07 -14.32 1.43
C TRP A 216 4.63 -15.70 1.81
N HIS A 217 5.95 -15.78 1.98
CA HIS A 217 6.68 -17.03 2.19
C HIS A 217 7.35 -17.10 3.57
N GLU A 218 7.16 -16.09 4.42
CA GLU A 218 7.82 -16.00 5.72
C GLU A 218 7.10 -16.86 6.75
N VAL A 219 7.37 -18.16 6.72
CA VAL A 219 6.66 -19.11 7.59
C VAL A 219 7.26 -19.16 9.01
N HIS A 220 8.53 -18.84 9.23
CA HIS A 220 9.18 -19.08 10.53
C HIS A 220 10.37 -18.17 10.92
N ASN A 221 10.49 -16.94 10.40
CA ASN A 221 11.71 -16.13 10.61
C ASN A 221 11.51 -14.80 11.37
N SER A 222 11.63 -14.93 12.70
CA SER A 222 12.10 -13.97 13.72
C SER A 222 11.18 -12.89 14.30
N ASP A 223 11.26 -12.76 15.63
CA ASP A 223 11.16 -11.58 16.53
C ASP A 223 10.40 -10.31 16.07
N GLY A 224 9.31 -10.47 15.33
CA GLY A 224 8.45 -9.35 14.92
C GLY A 224 7.64 -9.52 13.64
N SER A 225 7.92 -10.54 12.82
CA SER A 225 7.04 -10.89 11.69
C SER A 225 5.83 -11.69 12.17
N PRO A 226 4.63 -11.52 11.57
CA PRO A 226 3.53 -12.45 11.78
C PRO A 226 4.00 -13.89 11.57
N THR A 227 3.83 -14.72 12.58
CA THR A 227 4.03 -16.16 12.48
C THR A 227 2.82 -16.75 11.77
N GLY A 228 3.02 -17.45 10.66
CA GLY A 228 1.89 -18.08 9.95
C GLY A 228 2.32 -18.98 8.81
N THR A 229 1.38 -19.74 8.27
CA THR A 229 1.57 -20.54 7.07
C THR A 229 1.56 -19.59 5.86
N GLY A 230 2.64 -19.58 5.09
CA GLY A 230 2.75 -18.73 3.89
C GLY A 230 1.55 -18.94 2.96
N SER A 231 1.13 -17.87 2.26
CA SER A 231 0.02 -17.91 1.31
C SER A 231 0.55 -17.75 -0.12
N PRO A 232 0.08 -18.55 -1.09
CA PRO A 232 0.50 -18.42 -2.48
C PRO A 232 -0.12 -17.19 -3.15
N TYR A 233 0.48 -16.78 -4.27
CA TYR A 233 -0.02 -15.68 -5.09
C TYR A 233 -1.32 -16.09 -5.82
N ARG A 234 -2.39 -15.29 -5.70
CA ARG A 234 -3.74 -15.63 -6.18
C ARG A 234 -4.05 -14.93 -7.51
N VAL A 235 -3.52 -15.48 -8.59
CA VAL A 235 -3.66 -14.90 -9.95
C VAL A 235 -5.12 -14.64 -10.30
N ASP A 236 -5.98 -15.66 -10.23
CA ASP A 236 -7.38 -15.57 -10.66
C ASP A 236 -8.16 -14.51 -9.88
N ASP A 237 -7.94 -14.42 -8.56
CA ASP A 237 -8.58 -13.43 -7.72
C ASP A 237 -8.09 -12.00 -8.03
N ILE A 238 -6.78 -11.82 -8.25
CA ILE A 238 -6.20 -10.51 -8.62
C ILE A 238 -6.75 -10.04 -9.97
N GLU A 239 -6.76 -10.91 -10.98
CA GLU A 239 -7.32 -10.58 -12.29
C GLU A 239 -8.82 -10.32 -12.22
N GLY A 240 -9.56 -11.12 -11.44
CA GLY A 240 -11.00 -10.97 -11.27
C GLY A 240 -11.40 -9.68 -10.56
N ILE A 241 -10.68 -9.30 -9.50
CA ILE A 241 -10.84 -8.01 -8.81
C ILE A 241 -10.51 -6.84 -9.75
N ALA A 242 -9.38 -6.92 -10.47
CA ALA A 242 -8.98 -5.89 -11.42
C ALA A 242 -10.01 -5.72 -12.56
N SER A 243 -10.58 -6.82 -13.06
CA SER A 243 -11.64 -6.82 -14.07
C SER A 243 -12.94 -6.19 -13.55
N ALA A 244 -13.33 -6.53 -12.32
CA ALA A 244 -14.53 -5.99 -11.68
C ALA A 244 -14.42 -4.48 -11.44
N ILE A 245 -13.26 -3.99 -10.98
CA ILE A 245 -12.98 -2.55 -10.85
C ILE A 245 -13.12 -1.84 -12.21
N LYS A 246 -12.54 -2.40 -13.28
CA LYS A 246 -12.65 -1.81 -14.63
C LYS A 246 -14.10 -1.73 -15.13
N SER A 247 -14.95 -2.65 -14.69
CA SER A 247 -16.32 -2.80 -15.20
C SER A 247 -17.38 -2.10 -14.35
N CYS A 248 -17.08 -1.73 -13.10
CA CYS A 248 -18.06 -1.16 -12.16
C CYS A 248 -18.44 0.31 -12.44
N GLY A 249 -17.80 0.96 -13.41
CA GLY A 249 -18.11 2.34 -13.81
C GLY A 249 -17.53 3.42 -12.89
N ARG A 250 -16.71 3.06 -11.89
CA ARG A 250 -15.97 3.99 -11.03
C ARG A 250 -14.50 3.58 -10.96
N ASP A 251 -13.62 4.56 -11.15
CA ASP A 251 -12.19 4.38 -10.95
C ASP A 251 -11.91 4.06 -9.48
N MET A 252 -11.24 2.94 -9.21
CA MET A 252 -10.72 2.59 -7.89
C MET A 252 -9.26 2.18 -8.01
N LEU A 253 -8.44 2.69 -7.08
CA LEU A 253 -7.06 2.29 -6.91
C LEU A 253 -7.01 0.91 -6.24
N LEU A 254 -6.17 0.00 -6.73
CA LEU A 254 -6.04 -1.36 -6.18
C LEU A 254 -4.69 -1.61 -5.51
N SER A 255 -4.75 -1.97 -4.22
CA SER A 255 -3.65 -2.38 -3.36
C SER A 255 -3.75 -3.87 -3.03
N LEU A 256 -2.65 -4.61 -3.12
CA LEU A 256 -2.61 -6.05 -2.84
C LEU A 256 -1.88 -6.37 -1.53
N SER A 257 -2.46 -7.25 -0.72
CA SER A 257 -2.05 -7.65 0.63
C SER A 257 -2.30 -9.16 0.89
N PRO A 258 -1.63 -9.78 1.88
CA PRO A 258 -0.36 -9.35 2.49
C PRO A 258 0.77 -9.58 1.48
N GLY A 259 2.06 -9.60 1.83
CA GLY A 259 3.07 -9.59 0.77
C GLY A 259 4.46 -10.12 1.03
N GLY A 260 5.29 -9.91 0.01
CA GLY A 260 6.55 -10.60 -0.25
C GLY A 260 6.53 -11.46 -1.53
N PRO A 261 5.88 -11.04 -2.65
CA PRO A 261 5.91 -11.82 -3.88
C PRO A 261 7.33 -11.90 -4.44
N GLU A 262 7.55 -12.80 -5.39
CA GLU A 262 8.77 -12.79 -6.18
C GLU A 262 8.77 -11.63 -7.19
N THR A 263 9.92 -10.99 -7.42
CA THR A 263 10.07 -9.89 -8.39
C THR A 263 9.81 -10.34 -9.84
N THR A 264 9.85 -11.65 -10.11
CA THR A 264 9.49 -12.27 -11.40
C THR A 264 8.04 -11.97 -11.80
N LEU A 265 7.16 -11.66 -10.84
CA LEU A 265 5.75 -11.32 -11.05
C LEU A 265 5.51 -9.85 -11.43
N ILE A 266 6.55 -9.02 -11.55
CA ILE A 266 6.41 -7.56 -11.72
C ILE A 266 5.48 -7.15 -12.87
N ASN A 267 5.53 -7.84 -14.00
CA ASN A 267 4.68 -7.52 -15.14
C ASN A 267 3.22 -7.83 -14.86
N HIS A 268 2.93 -8.92 -14.15
CA HIS A 268 1.57 -9.25 -13.74
C HIS A 268 1.04 -8.22 -12.73
N LEU A 269 1.84 -7.89 -11.72
CA LEU A 269 1.52 -6.88 -10.72
C LEU A 269 1.13 -5.54 -11.36
N ARG A 270 1.96 -5.02 -12.27
CA ARG A 270 1.68 -3.74 -12.95
C ARG A 270 0.47 -3.78 -13.89
N ASN A 271 0.15 -4.95 -14.45
CA ASN A 271 -1.02 -5.09 -15.33
C ASN A 271 -2.35 -5.17 -14.56
N HIS A 272 -2.31 -5.44 -13.25
CA HIS A 272 -3.49 -5.71 -12.46
C HIS A 272 -3.64 -4.89 -11.17
N ALA A 273 -2.61 -4.21 -10.66
CA ALA A 273 -2.70 -3.43 -9.44
C ALA A 273 -1.86 -2.14 -9.47
N ASN A 274 -2.20 -1.19 -8.60
CA ASN A 274 -1.45 0.06 -8.41
C ASN A 274 -0.38 -0.05 -7.34
N LEU A 275 -0.55 -0.91 -6.34
CA LEU A 275 0.48 -1.19 -5.35
C LEU A 275 0.34 -2.61 -4.79
N TRP A 276 1.43 -3.14 -4.25
CA TRP A 276 1.49 -4.48 -3.68
C TRP A 276 2.48 -4.53 -2.52
N ARG A 277 2.04 -5.14 -1.42
CA ARG A 277 2.88 -5.35 -0.25
C ARG A 277 4.14 -6.15 -0.60
N ILE A 278 5.29 -5.69 -0.13
CA ILE A 278 6.60 -6.36 -0.31
C ILE A 278 6.99 -7.23 0.90
N SER A 279 6.16 -7.26 1.94
CA SER A 279 6.35 -8.01 3.17
C SER A 279 5.03 -8.46 3.79
N ALA A 280 5.11 -9.40 4.73
CA ALA A 280 4.07 -9.60 5.74
C ALA A 280 3.87 -8.30 6.56
N ASP A 281 2.94 -8.32 7.51
CA ASP A 281 2.56 -7.10 8.23
C ASP A 281 3.76 -6.49 8.94
N PHE A 282 3.91 -5.18 8.75
CA PHE A 282 4.96 -4.37 9.32
C PHE A 282 4.48 -3.76 10.63
N TRP A 283 5.33 -3.85 11.65
CA TRP A 283 5.04 -3.33 12.99
C TRP A 283 6.21 -2.50 13.51
N ASP A 284 5.94 -1.79 14.60
CA ASP A 284 6.85 -0.84 15.25
C ASP A 284 7.96 -1.50 16.08
N GLU A 285 8.75 -2.32 15.40
CA GLU A 285 9.86 -3.06 15.98
C GLU A 285 11.10 -2.87 15.13
N TRP A 286 12.24 -2.57 15.76
CA TRP A 286 13.50 -2.30 15.05
C TRP A 286 13.93 -3.47 14.16
N GLY A 287 13.69 -4.71 14.59
CA GLY A 287 13.93 -5.91 13.77
C GLY A 287 13.13 -5.89 12.47
N SER A 288 11.85 -5.54 12.54
CA SER A 288 10.96 -5.38 11.39
C SER A 288 11.46 -4.28 10.45
N LEU A 289 11.86 -3.12 10.97
CA LEU A 289 12.40 -2.01 10.18
C LEU A 289 13.70 -2.40 9.44
N LYS A 290 14.64 -3.10 10.12
CA LYS A 290 15.86 -3.62 9.48
C LYS A 290 15.58 -4.61 8.35
N LYS A 291 14.63 -5.52 8.52
CA LYS A 291 14.22 -6.43 7.42
C LYS A 291 13.62 -5.64 6.26
N GLN A 292 12.83 -4.60 6.55
CA GLN A 292 12.20 -3.79 5.53
C GLN A 292 13.22 -3.02 4.68
N MET A 293 14.34 -2.55 5.27
CA MET A 293 15.44 -1.95 4.51
C MET A 293 15.92 -2.85 3.35
N GLN A 294 16.10 -4.16 3.62
CA GLN A 294 16.52 -5.13 2.61
C GLN A 294 15.46 -5.34 1.52
N ARG A 295 14.18 -5.45 1.91
CA ARG A 295 13.07 -5.64 0.96
C ARG A 295 12.88 -4.39 0.09
N CYS A 296 12.94 -3.20 0.68
CA CYS A 296 12.95 -1.94 -0.06
C CYS A 296 14.11 -1.89 -1.05
N ALA A 297 15.32 -2.33 -0.67
CA ALA A 297 16.47 -2.30 -1.58
C ALA A 297 16.28 -3.18 -2.82
N ILE A 298 15.59 -4.31 -2.67
CA ILE A 298 15.22 -5.21 -3.78
C ILE A 298 14.14 -4.57 -4.66
N TRP A 299 13.13 -3.94 -4.05
CA TRP A 299 11.91 -3.53 -4.74
C TRP A 299 11.92 -2.09 -5.29
N ALA A 300 12.66 -1.17 -4.69
CA ALA A 300 12.70 0.24 -5.11
C ALA A 300 13.01 0.44 -6.61
N PRO A 301 13.93 -0.32 -7.24
CA PRO A 301 14.17 -0.22 -8.69
C PRO A 301 12.96 -0.57 -9.57
N PHE A 302 11.95 -1.25 -9.03
CA PHE A 302 10.73 -1.62 -9.75
C PHE A 302 9.60 -0.59 -9.60
N ALA A 303 9.78 0.45 -8.78
CA ALA A 303 8.80 1.53 -8.65
C ALA A 303 8.71 2.35 -9.95
N ILE A 304 7.50 2.48 -10.48
CA ILE A 304 7.21 3.34 -11.63
C ILE A 304 5.91 4.10 -11.38
N SER A 305 5.72 5.24 -12.06
CA SER A 305 4.46 6.00 -11.96
C SER A 305 3.25 5.09 -12.23
N GLY A 306 2.29 5.10 -11.30
CA GLY A 306 1.11 4.24 -11.32
C GLY A 306 1.24 2.92 -10.55
N HIS A 307 2.46 2.47 -10.24
CA HIS A 307 2.75 1.12 -9.74
C HIS A 307 3.87 1.10 -8.69
N TRP A 308 3.48 0.90 -7.43
CA TRP A 308 4.35 1.10 -6.27
C TRP A 308 4.52 -0.18 -5.45
N PRO A 309 5.76 -0.65 -5.26
CA PRO A 309 6.05 -1.59 -4.18
C PRO A 309 5.69 -0.93 -2.85
N ASP A 310 4.90 -1.63 -2.04
CA ASP A 310 4.36 -1.13 -0.78
C ASP A 310 5.12 -1.72 0.40
N ALA A 311 5.84 -0.86 1.11
CA ALA A 311 6.57 -1.22 2.32
C ALA A 311 5.66 -1.36 3.55
N ASP A 312 4.34 -1.26 3.36
CA ASP A 312 3.27 -1.34 4.36
C ASP A 312 3.04 -0.02 5.13
N MET A 313 2.02 -0.05 5.98
CA MET A 313 1.59 1.06 6.82
C MET A 313 2.70 1.56 7.75
N LEU A 314 2.55 2.81 8.16
CA LEU A 314 3.43 3.52 9.07
C LEU A 314 2.83 3.40 10.49
N PRO A 315 3.42 2.59 11.39
CA PRO A 315 2.94 2.41 12.75
C PRO A 315 3.33 3.61 13.63
N ILE A 316 2.88 4.80 13.22
CA ILE A 316 3.11 6.11 13.81
C ILE A 316 1.83 6.57 14.50
N GLY A 317 1.98 7.13 15.69
CA GLY A 317 0.87 7.74 16.42
C GLY A 317 0.39 6.90 17.61
N PHE A 318 -0.85 7.17 18.04
CA PHE A 318 -1.49 6.47 19.16
C PHE A 318 -2.21 5.20 18.67
N MET A 319 -2.03 4.09 19.39
CA MET A 319 -2.61 2.79 19.11
C MET A 319 -3.51 2.38 20.28
N PRO A 320 -4.80 2.75 20.26
CA PRO A 320 -5.71 2.42 21.34
C PRO A 320 -5.97 0.92 21.45
N ARG A 321 -6.05 0.22 20.32
CA ARG A 321 -6.53 -1.18 20.23
C ARG A 321 -6.04 -1.88 18.95
N GLY A 322 -4.76 -1.72 18.65
CA GLY A 322 -4.08 -2.40 17.55
C GLY A 322 -3.99 -3.92 17.74
N GLU A 323 -3.71 -4.63 16.64
CA GLU A 323 -3.49 -6.07 16.70
C GLU A 323 -2.17 -6.41 17.42
N SER A 324 -1.10 -5.65 17.15
CA SER A 324 0.21 -5.87 17.74
C SER A 324 0.48 -5.00 18.98
N GLY A 325 1.16 -5.59 19.96
CA GLY A 325 1.49 -4.95 21.24
C GLY A 325 0.30 -4.76 22.19
N GLU A 326 0.53 -4.04 23.28
CA GLU A 326 -0.49 -3.72 24.28
C GLU A 326 -1.49 -2.67 23.77
N ALA A 327 -2.67 -2.62 24.37
CA ALA A 327 -3.66 -1.57 24.10
C ALA A 327 -3.24 -0.23 24.75
N ASN A 328 -3.77 0.89 24.24
CA ASN A 328 -3.54 2.25 24.75
C ASN A 328 -2.06 2.67 24.83
N ARG A 329 -1.31 2.41 23.76
CA ARG A 329 0.11 2.79 23.65
C ARG A 329 0.34 3.75 22.50
N HIS A 330 1.49 4.40 22.46
CA HIS A 330 1.99 4.98 21.21
C HIS A 330 2.88 3.96 20.49
N SER A 331 3.32 4.30 19.28
CA SER A 331 4.41 3.61 18.60
C SER A 331 5.57 3.33 19.56
N ASN A 332 6.13 2.12 19.48
CA ASN A 332 7.32 1.68 20.19
C ASN A 332 8.60 2.22 19.54
N PHE A 333 8.52 2.73 18.31
CA PHE A 333 9.66 3.42 17.71
C PHE A 333 9.99 4.70 18.49
N ASN A 334 11.27 4.85 18.82
CA ASN A 334 11.78 6.11 19.34
C ASN A 334 11.92 7.17 18.22
N GLU A 335 12.29 8.40 18.57
CA GLU A 335 12.41 9.51 17.60
C GLU A 335 13.38 9.21 16.45
N ALA A 336 14.52 8.57 16.73
CA ALA A 336 15.50 8.20 15.72
C ALA A 336 14.92 7.15 14.75
N GLU A 337 14.25 6.14 15.28
CA GLU A 337 13.63 5.07 14.48
C GLU A 337 12.45 5.59 13.65
N LEU A 338 11.66 6.54 14.15
CA LEU A 338 10.60 7.21 13.39
C LEU A 338 11.16 8.00 12.19
N HIS A 339 12.30 8.68 12.36
CA HIS A 339 12.96 9.37 11.24
C HIS A 339 13.59 8.38 10.27
N THR A 340 14.15 7.27 10.75
CA THR A 340 14.67 6.19 9.89
C THR A 340 13.54 5.53 9.08
N LEU A 341 12.39 5.29 9.70
CA LEU A 341 11.17 4.80 9.04
C LEU A 341 10.77 5.73 7.89
N MET A 342 10.55 7.01 8.19
CA MET A 342 10.10 7.97 7.17
C MET A 342 11.15 8.24 6.10
N THR A 343 12.44 8.30 6.47
CA THR A 343 13.52 8.46 5.50
C THR A 343 13.55 7.29 4.52
N LEU A 344 13.43 6.05 5.02
CA LEU A 344 13.38 4.85 4.18
C LEU A 344 12.15 4.87 3.26
N TRP A 345 10.95 5.10 3.79
CA TRP A 345 9.72 5.12 3.00
C TRP A 345 9.74 6.22 1.94
N CYS A 346 10.30 7.39 2.26
CA CYS A 346 10.44 8.48 1.30
C CYS A 346 11.45 8.13 0.20
N ILE A 347 12.65 7.66 0.56
CA ILE A 347 13.71 7.39 -0.43
C ILE A 347 13.45 6.12 -1.25
N CYS A 348 12.68 5.15 -0.76
CA CYS A 348 12.28 3.97 -1.55
C CYS A 348 10.99 4.19 -2.36
N ARG A 349 10.31 5.33 -2.16
CA ARG A 349 9.01 5.69 -2.78
C ARG A 349 7.87 4.72 -2.44
N SER A 350 7.84 4.21 -1.21
CA SER A 350 6.69 3.47 -0.72
C SER A 350 5.46 4.38 -0.58
N PRO A 351 4.23 3.89 -0.75
CA PRO A 351 3.04 4.55 -0.24
C PRO A 351 3.20 4.94 1.23
N LEU A 352 2.62 6.07 1.64
CA LEU A 352 2.68 6.57 3.01
C LEU A 352 1.28 6.43 3.63
N MET A 353 1.04 5.37 4.41
CA MET A 353 -0.26 5.12 5.05
C MET A 353 -0.11 5.11 6.57
N ILE A 354 -0.54 6.16 7.26
CA ILE A 354 -0.46 6.23 8.73
C ILE A 354 -1.43 5.23 9.36
N GLY A 355 -0.97 4.45 10.35
CA GLY A 355 -1.78 3.43 11.02
C GLY A 355 -2.39 3.85 12.36
N GLY A 356 -1.82 4.83 13.06
CA GLY A 356 -2.28 5.26 14.37
C GLY A 356 -3.50 6.18 14.34
N ASP A 357 -4.16 6.33 15.49
CA ASP A 357 -5.19 7.33 15.74
C ASP A 357 -4.57 8.74 15.76
N LEU A 358 -4.85 9.50 14.71
CA LEU A 358 -4.29 10.83 14.49
C LEU A 358 -4.81 11.88 15.51
N PRO A 359 -6.13 12.02 15.76
CA PRO A 359 -6.65 12.96 16.77
C PRO A 359 -6.07 12.78 18.17
N ARG A 360 -5.76 11.55 18.58
CA ARG A 360 -5.18 11.24 19.89
C ARG A 360 -3.65 11.13 19.88
N SER A 361 -3.02 11.35 18.74
CA SER A 361 -1.57 11.34 18.64
C SER A 361 -0.93 12.58 19.25
N ARG A 362 0.32 12.40 19.66
CA ARG A 362 1.20 13.46 20.18
C ARG A 362 1.53 14.47 19.07
N ALA A 363 1.54 15.76 19.37
CA ALA A 363 1.78 16.82 18.37
C ALA A 363 3.16 16.71 17.71
N GLU A 364 4.11 16.07 18.38
CA GLU A 364 5.48 15.80 17.95
C GLU A 364 5.56 14.91 16.70
N ILE A 365 4.48 14.21 16.31
CA ILE A 365 4.46 13.48 15.04
C ILE A 365 4.22 14.39 13.84
N LEU A 366 3.69 15.61 14.02
CA LEU A 366 3.32 16.47 12.90
C LEU A 366 4.52 16.87 12.04
N PRO A 367 5.66 17.35 12.58
CA PRO A 367 6.82 17.69 11.77
C PRO A 367 7.31 16.53 10.88
N LEU A 368 7.16 15.29 11.36
CA LEU A 368 7.50 14.08 10.63
C LEU A 368 6.58 13.86 9.41
N LEU A 369 5.28 14.16 9.57
CA LEU A 369 4.24 13.96 8.55
C LEU A 369 4.04 15.18 7.62
N THR A 370 4.61 16.34 7.96
CA THR A 370 4.42 17.60 7.23
C THR A 370 5.71 18.17 6.65
N ASN A 371 6.83 17.45 6.69
CA ASN A 371 8.07 17.91 6.05
C ASN A 371 7.96 17.79 4.52
N SER A 372 7.71 18.91 3.84
CA SER A 372 7.50 18.96 2.40
C SER A 372 8.72 18.53 1.57
N ASP A 373 9.94 18.77 2.06
CA ASP A 373 11.15 18.36 1.35
C ASP A 373 11.31 16.83 1.40
N ALA A 374 11.07 16.18 2.55
CA ALA A 374 11.08 14.73 2.68
C ALA A 374 9.98 14.07 1.83
N ILE A 375 8.76 14.61 1.91
CA ILE A 375 7.62 14.16 1.07
C ILE A 375 7.93 14.36 -0.41
N SER A 376 8.61 15.44 -0.79
CA SER A 376 9.01 15.67 -2.18
C SER A 376 9.99 14.61 -2.68
N VAL A 377 10.78 13.95 -1.83
CA VAL A 377 11.58 12.79 -2.26
C VAL A 377 10.65 11.64 -2.63
N ASN A 378 9.67 11.32 -1.79
CA ASN A 378 8.69 10.27 -2.07
C ASN A 378 7.87 10.55 -3.35
N GLN A 379 7.40 11.79 -3.50
CA GLN A 379 6.45 12.18 -4.55
C GLN A 379 7.16 12.55 -5.87
N HIS A 380 8.38 13.10 -5.80
CA HIS A 380 9.05 13.75 -6.92
C HIS A 380 10.55 13.43 -7.02
N SER A 381 10.89 12.14 -6.95
CA SER A 381 12.23 11.65 -7.27
C SER A 381 12.23 10.49 -8.26
N THR A 382 13.39 10.17 -8.82
CA THR A 382 13.63 8.99 -9.66
C THR A 382 14.98 8.38 -9.33
N ASN A 383 15.31 7.25 -9.96
CA ASN A 383 16.54 6.50 -9.73
C ASN A 383 16.73 6.15 -8.24
N ASN A 384 15.64 5.79 -7.57
CA ASN A 384 15.60 5.44 -6.16
C ASN A 384 16.17 4.03 -5.95
N HIS A 385 17.32 3.91 -5.28
CA HIS A 385 17.94 2.63 -4.99
C HIS A 385 18.96 2.73 -3.85
N ARG A 386 19.26 1.59 -3.23
CA ARG A 386 20.41 1.46 -2.33
C ARG A 386 21.70 1.48 -3.16
N LEU A 387 22.62 2.37 -2.83
CA LEU A 387 23.94 2.44 -3.44
C LEU A 387 24.85 1.33 -2.92
N PHE A 388 25.06 1.32 -1.60
CA PHE A 388 25.92 0.37 -0.90
C PHE A 388 25.59 0.33 0.59
N SER A 389 26.17 -0.65 1.28
CA SER A 389 26.16 -0.72 2.74
C SER A 389 27.61 -0.75 3.24
N GLN A 390 27.92 0.02 4.27
CA GLN A 390 29.27 0.11 4.83
C GLN A 390 29.21 0.39 6.33
N SER A 391 29.98 -0.36 7.13
CA SER A 391 30.14 -0.15 8.59
C SER A 391 28.80 -0.03 9.35
N GLY A 392 27.83 -0.86 8.98
CA GLY A 392 26.48 -0.80 9.56
C GLY A 392 25.66 0.44 9.16
N GLY A 393 26.01 1.11 8.06
CA GLY A 393 25.20 2.14 7.42
C GLY A 393 24.66 1.67 6.08
N GLU A 394 23.40 1.96 5.77
CA GLU A 394 22.85 1.84 4.42
C GLU A 394 22.78 3.19 3.72
N PHE A 395 23.36 3.26 2.53
CA PHE A 395 23.42 4.48 1.71
C PHE A 395 22.48 4.34 0.52
N TRP A 396 21.61 5.32 0.36
CA TRP A 396 20.57 5.35 -0.66
C TRP A 396 20.68 6.59 -1.51
N PHE A 397 20.23 6.50 -2.76
CA PHE A 397 20.26 7.62 -3.70
C PHE A 397 18.92 7.81 -4.38
N ALA A 398 18.59 9.06 -4.69
CA ALA A 398 17.55 9.44 -5.63
C ALA A 398 17.88 10.77 -6.31
N GLN A 399 17.26 11.04 -7.45
CA GLN A 399 17.36 12.30 -8.18
C GLN A 399 16.01 13.02 -8.15
N SER A 400 15.97 14.33 -7.90
CA SER A 400 14.74 15.11 -8.01
C SER A 400 14.21 15.11 -9.45
N THR A 401 12.88 15.06 -9.61
CA THR A 401 12.22 15.29 -10.91
C THR A 401 11.79 16.74 -11.12
N LEU A 402 12.03 17.62 -10.14
CA LEU A 402 11.62 19.03 -10.17
C LEU A 402 12.81 19.99 -10.34
N THR A 403 13.99 19.56 -9.91
CA THR A 403 15.21 20.37 -9.87
C THR A 403 16.42 19.51 -10.22
N ASP A 404 17.60 20.12 -10.36
CA ASP A 404 18.86 19.40 -10.53
C ASP A 404 19.39 18.76 -9.22
N ALA A 405 18.65 18.86 -8.11
CA ALA A 405 19.07 18.33 -6.82
C ALA A 405 19.02 16.80 -6.79
N ALA A 406 19.96 16.20 -6.07
CA ALA A 406 19.95 14.79 -5.70
C ALA A 406 19.69 14.61 -4.21
N TYR A 407 19.31 13.41 -3.83
CA TYR A 407 19.04 13.03 -2.45
C TYR A 407 19.91 11.83 -2.06
N VAL A 408 20.49 11.90 -0.86
CA VAL A 408 21.22 10.78 -0.25
C VAL A 408 20.63 10.51 1.12
N ALA A 409 20.16 9.29 1.36
CA ALA A 409 19.79 8.86 2.70
C ALA A 409 20.88 7.95 3.28
N ILE A 410 21.19 8.15 4.57
CA ILE A 410 22.11 7.30 5.32
C ILE A 410 21.33 6.77 6.53
N LEU A 411 21.20 5.45 6.64
CA LEU A 411 20.50 4.78 7.73
C LEU A 411 21.53 4.08 8.62
N ASN A 412 21.69 4.52 9.88
CA ASN A 412 22.58 3.87 10.83
C ASN A 412 21.91 2.63 11.42
N THR A 413 22.31 1.44 10.98
CA THR A 413 21.79 0.16 11.50
C THR A 413 22.51 -0.33 12.75
N ASN A 414 23.54 0.38 13.22
CA ASN A 414 24.27 0.02 14.43
C ASN A 414 23.49 0.42 15.70
N ASP A 415 23.70 -0.34 16.77
CA ASP A 415 23.18 -0.03 18.11
C ASP A 415 24.00 1.08 18.83
N ILE A 416 24.90 1.75 18.10
CA ILE A 416 25.78 2.82 18.59
C ILE A 416 25.83 4.00 17.62
N GLN A 417 26.23 5.15 18.14
CA GLN A 417 26.57 6.32 17.33
C GLN A 417 27.72 6.00 16.36
N HIS A 418 27.62 6.45 15.12
CA HIS A 418 28.65 6.23 14.12
C HIS A 418 28.78 7.43 13.16
N THR A 419 30.01 7.72 12.73
CA THR A 419 30.30 8.75 11.71
C THR A 419 30.38 8.10 10.35
N PHE A 420 29.50 8.53 9.45
CA PHE A 420 29.44 8.07 8.08
C PHE A 420 30.04 9.13 7.16
N THR A 421 30.89 8.70 6.24
CA THR A 421 31.52 9.57 5.25
C THR A 421 31.39 8.95 3.87
N PHE A 422 31.02 9.75 2.87
CA PHE A 422 31.03 9.32 1.47
C PHE A 422 31.65 10.41 0.58
N GLU A 423 32.08 10.01 -0.61
CA GLU A 423 32.60 10.92 -1.63
C GLU A 423 31.53 11.30 -2.64
N PHE A 424 31.52 12.55 -3.11
CA PHE A 424 30.66 12.94 -4.24
C PHE A 424 30.95 12.12 -5.50
N SER A 425 32.19 11.63 -5.66
CA SER A 425 32.63 10.75 -6.75
C SER A 425 31.92 9.39 -6.76
N ALA A 426 31.43 8.93 -5.60
CA ALA A 426 30.73 7.66 -5.44
C ALA A 426 29.24 7.76 -5.83
N LEU A 427 28.73 8.98 -6.06
CA LEU A 427 27.34 9.20 -6.41
C LEU A 427 27.14 9.21 -7.95
N PRO A 428 25.98 8.76 -8.43
CA PRO A 428 25.66 8.83 -9.85
C PRO A 428 25.56 10.29 -10.34
N GLY A 429 26.21 10.57 -11.48
CA GLY A 429 26.08 11.86 -12.17
C GLY A 429 27.01 12.96 -11.68
N LYS A 430 26.86 14.17 -12.23
CA LYS A 430 27.60 15.36 -11.80
C LYS A 430 26.73 16.14 -10.83
N LEU A 431 27.04 16.04 -9.55
CA LEU A 431 26.26 16.65 -8.49
C LEU A 431 26.92 17.93 -7.98
N ARG A 432 26.09 18.81 -7.42
CA ARG A 432 26.59 19.98 -6.71
C ARG A 432 27.17 19.56 -5.36
N GLN A 433 28.25 20.23 -4.96
CA GLN A 433 29.05 19.89 -3.78
C GLN A 433 28.57 20.65 -2.55
N SER A 434 27.26 20.60 -2.29
CA SER A 434 26.66 21.07 -1.04
C SER A 434 25.72 20.00 -0.51
N ALA A 435 25.55 19.92 0.80
CA ALA A 435 24.68 18.94 1.43
C ALA A 435 23.96 19.58 2.62
N GLN A 436 22.64 19.42 2.67
CA GLN A 436 21.81 19.88 3.78
C GLN A 436 20.91 18.75 4.26
N ASP A 437 20.79 18.60 5.58
CA ASP A 437 19.81 17.70 6.19
C ASP A 437 18.39 18.25 6.03
N VAL A 438 17.55 17.47 5.35
CA VAL A 438 16.13 17.73 5.09
C VAL A 438 15.32 17.77 6.39
N TRP A 439 15.69 16.96 7.38
CA TRP A 439 15.01 16.92 8.69
C TRP A 439 15.52 17.99 9.66
N GLN A 440 16.64 18.65 9.35
CA GLN A 440 17.29 19.68 10.19
C GLN A 440 17.64 19.19 11.61
N ARG A 441 17.99 17.90 11.75
CA ARG A 441 18.38 17.26 13.02
C ARG A 441 19.89 17.14 13.17
N TYR A 442 20.63 17.11 12.06
CA TYR A 442 22.08 16.92 12.06
C TYR A 442 22.82 18.04 11.35
N SER A 443 23.97 18.42 11.92
CA SER A 443 24.95 19.24 11.21
C SER A 443 25.72 18.37 10.21
N VAL A 444 25.77 18.82 8.97
CA VAL A 444 26.42 18.09 7.87
C VAL A 444 27.75 18.78 7.55
N SER A 445 28.86 18.05 7.65
CA SER A 445 30.16 18.54 7.23
C SER A 445 30.38 18.16 5.77
N ALA A 446 30.48 19.14 4.87
CA ALA A 446 30.73 18.90 3.45
C ALA A 446 31.88 19.79 2.97
N ASP A 447 32.82 19.18 2.23
CA ASP A 447 33.82 19.89 1.45
C ASP A 447 33.65 19.56 -0.05
N ASN A 448 34.62 19.90 -0.90
CA ASN A 448 34.51 19.67 -2.34
C ASN A 448 34.57 18.19 -2.76
N GLN A 449 34.90 17.27 -1.86
CA GLN A 449 35.11 15.85 -2.15
C GLN A 449 34.25 14.95 -1.27
N HIS A 450 34.12 15.27 0.00
CA HIS A 450 33.52 14.42 1.02
C HIS A 450 32.32 15.08 1.69
N VAL A 451 31.37 14.23 2.09
CA VAL A 451 30.30 14.56 3.03
C VAL A 451 30.42 13.63 4.22
N SER A 452 30.36 14.19 5.43
CA SER A 452 30.44 13.46 6.69
C SER A 452 29.33 13.89 7.66
N VAL A 453 28.75 12.91 8.34
CA VAL A 453 27.69 13.10 9.32
C VAL A 453 27.81 12.06 10.44
N THR A 454 27.60 12.46 11.68
CA THR A 454 27.58 11.56 12.83
C THR A 454 26.14 11.32 13.27
N LEU A 455 25.69 10.07 13.17
CA LEU A 455 24.31 9.68 13.47
C LEU A 455 24.25 8.87 14.78
N GLY A 456 23.22 9.09 15.59
CA GLY A 456 22.91 8.25 16.74
C GLY A 456 22.57 6.82 16.35
N ALA A 457 22.51 5.91 17.33
CA ALA A 457 22.06 4.53 17.12
C ALA A 457 20.66 4.51 16.46
N HIS A 458 20.48 3.68 15.45
CA HIS A 458 19.23 3.50 14.70
C HIS A 458 18.72 4.73 13.94
N ASP A 459 19.43 5.87 13.99
CA ASP A 459 18.99 7.12 13.38
C ASP A 459 19.37 7.19 11.89
N SER A 460 18.86 8.22 11.22
CA SER A 460 19.10 8.47 9.81
C SER A 460 19.32 9.94 9.53
N VAL A 461 19.84 10.21 8.34
CA VAL A 461 19.76 11.54 7.72
C VAL A 461 19.24 11.40 6.30
N LEU A 462 18.48 12.40 5.85
CA LEU A 462 18.10 12.57 4.45
C LEU A 462 18.73 13.87 3.96
N LEU A 463 19.72 13.75 3.08
CA LEU A 463 20.49 14.87 2.55
C LEU A 463 19.93 15.31 1.21
N LYS A 464 19.79 16.62 1.04
CA LYS A 464 19.59 17.26 -0.27
C LYS A 464 20.91 17.83 -0.75
N LEU A 465 21.33 17.43 -1.96
CA LEU A 465 22.54 17.87 -2.62
C LEU A 465 22.17 18.87 -3.73
N ALA A 466 22.53 20.14 -3.58
CA ALA A 466 22.04 21.22 -4.46
C ALA A 466 22.97 22.43 -4.57
#